data_AF-A0A967D127-F1
#
_entry.id   AF-A0A967D127-F1
#
_cell.length_a   1.000
_cell.length_b   1.000
_cell.length_c   1.000
_cell.angle_alpha   90.00
_cell.angle_beta   90.00
_cell.angle_gamma   90.00
#
_symmetry.space_group_name_H-M   'P 1'
#
loop_
_entity.id
_entity.type
_entity.pdbx_description
1 polymer ?
#
loop_
_entity_poly.entity_id
_entity_poly.type
_entity_poly.pdbx_seq_one_letter_code
_entity_poly.pdbx_strand_id
1 'polypeptide(L)'
;MSFYRSLTLLWPGLPWVWLRGSRAGLILAVAFAVCLDMAVVNTWIWTEFVDLRVTLGIWAAAAVIWLVATASALAAFPPPLTSQRDATSERLFVTARDAYLARDWLTAETKLQALLTLCPTDGEAQLLLGTLLRRAGRFAEAKTALEKLARSDAGIPWTHAIRRELQCLKRSEQEQHEATKDATLPLPSEPLRRQAAA
;
A
#
# COMPACT_ATOMS: atom_id res chain seq x y z
N MET A 1 6.86 8.08 11.07
CA MET A 1 6.11 8.88 10.07
C MET A 1 4.77 9.42 10.62
N SER A 2 4.71 9.93 11.86
CA SER A 2 3.47 10.53 12.41
C SER A 2 3.58 12.06 12.53
N PHE A 3 4.79 12.58 12.76
CA PHE A 3 5.05 14.00 13.02
C PHE A 3 4.75 14.93 11.83
N TYR A 4 5.03 14.48 10.61
CA TYR A 4 4.73 15.24 9.38
C TYR A 4 3.22 15.45 9.15
N ARG A 5 2.38 14.57 9.70
CA ARG A 5 0.91 14.64 9.62
C ARG A 5 0.34 15.72 10.53
N SER A 6 0.99 15.96 11.67
CA SER A 6 0.63 17.03 12.61
C SER A 6 1.09 18.40 12.12
N LEU A 7 2.24 18.49 11.42
CA LEU A 7 2.67 19.75 10.80
C LEU A 7 1.69 20.23 9.73
N THR A 8 1.03 19.32 9.01
CA THR A 8 0.01 19.66 8.01
C THR A 8 -1.35 20.09 8.59
N LEU A 9 -1.56 19.91 9.89
CA LEU A 9 -2.74 20.41 10.63
C LEU A 9 -2.53 21.83 11.15
N LEU A 10 -1.29 22.32 11.15
CA LEU A 10 -0.95 23.65 11.67
C LEU A 10 -1.36 24.79 10.72
N TRP A 11 -1.61 24.49 9.44
CA TRP A 11 -2.04 25.48 8.45
C TRP A 11 -3.23 24.97 7.62
N PRO A 12 -4.44 25.53 7.79
CA PRO A 12 -5.59 25.13 6.99
C PRO A 12 -5.34 25.43 5.50
N GLY A 13 -5.46 24.40 4.65
CA GLY A 13 -5.37 24.52 3.17
C GLY A 13 -4.05 24.08 2.53
N LEU A 14 -2.96 23.94 3.29
CA LEU A 14 -1.66 23.48 2.78
C LEU A 14 -1.65 22.02 2.25
N PRO A 15 -2.40 21.06 2.86
CA PRO A 15 -2.44 19.68 2.35
C PRO A 15 -3.07 19.59 0.96
N TRP A 16 -3.99 20.51 0.63
CA TRP A 16 -4.83 20.44 -0.57
C TRP A 16 -4.09 20.86 -1.84
N VAL A 17 -3.21 21.85 -1.74
CA VAL A 17 -2.37 22.31 -2.87
C VAL A 17 -1.35 21.23 -3.23
N TRP A 18 -0.75 20.61 -2.22
CA TRP A 18 0.37 19.69 -2.42
C TRP A 18 -0.06 18.29 -2.88
N LEU A 19 -1.23 17.78 -2.46
CA LEU A 19 -1.70 16.44 -2.81
C LEU A 19 -2.60 16.34 -4.05
N ARG A 20 -3.24 17.44 -4.51
CA ARG A 20 -4.25 17.34 -5.58
C ARG A 20 -4.18 18.37 -6.70
N GLY A 21 -3.21 19.31 -6.67
CA GLY A 21 -3.06 20.31 -7.73
C GLY A 21 -4.34 21.14 -7.98
N SER A 22 -5.19 21.29 -6.97
CA SER A 22 -6.51 21.89 -7.11
C SER A 22 -6.49 23.38 -6.76
N ARG A 23 -6.97 24.21 -7.70
CA ARG A 23 -7.07 25.67 -7.58
C ARG A 23 -7.96 26.12 -6.42
N ALA A 24 -8.91 25.29 -5.99
CA ALA A 24 -9.81 25.59 -4.89
C ALA A 24 -9.09 25.65 -3.52
N GLY A 25 -8.06 24.82 -3.32
CA GLY A 25 -7.25 24.84 -2.10
C GLY A 25 -6.40 26.10 -1.96
N LEU A 26 -5.92 26.64 -3.10
CA LEU A 26 -5.16 27.88 -3.15
C LEU A 26 -6.04 29.09 -2.79
N ILE A 27 -7.24 29.16 -3.38
CA ILE A 27 -8.20 30.24 -3.09
C ILE A 27 -8.53 30.26 -1.59
N LEU A 28 -8.73 29.09 -0.99
CA LEU A 28 -9.05 28.97 0.44
C LEU A 28 -7.88 29.40 1.34
N ALA A 29 -6.63 29.01 1.01
CA ALA A 29 -5.45 29.40 1.76
C ALA A 29 -5.20 30.93 1.71
N VAL A 30 -5.41 31.53 0.54
CA VAL A 30 -5.30 32.99 0.34
C VAL A 30 -6.40 33.72 1.10
N ALA A 31 -7.64 33.24 1.05
CA ALA A 31 -8.75 33.85 1.79
C ALA A 31 -8.50 33.84 3.31
N PHE A 32 -7.96 32.74 3.85
CA PHE A 32 -7.59 32.65 5.26
C PHE A 32 -6.47 33.63 5.63
N ALA A 33 -5.41 33.72 4.82
CA ALA A 33 -4.31 34.65 5.04
C ALA A 33 -4.78 36.11 5.05
N VAL A 34 -5.65 36.50 4.12
CA VAL A 34 -6.22 37.85 4.05
C VAL A 34 -7.10 38.16 5.26
N CYS A 35 -7.92 37.21 5.72
CA CYS A 35 -8.74 37.39 6.92
C CYS A 35 -7.89 37.55 8.18
N LEU A 36 -6.82 36.77 8.32
CA LEU A 36 -5.91 36.83 9.47
C LEU A 36 -5.14 38.15 9.49
N ASP A 37 -4.64 38.59 8.33
CA ASP A 37 -3.94 39.86 8.16
C ASP A 37 -4.86 41.05 8.52
N MET A 38 -6.09 41.05 8.00
CA MET A 38 -7.07 42.09 8.28
C MET A 38 -7.47 42.16 9.77
N ALA A 39 -7.56 41.01 10.45
CA ALA A 39 -7.86 40.95 11.89
C ALA A 39 -6.72 41.49 12.76
N VAL A 40 -5.47 41.23 12.37
CA VAL A 40 -4.28 41.76 13.05
C VAL A 40 -4.19 43.27 12.86
N VAL A 41 -4.35 43.77 11.64
CA VAL A 41 -4.33 45.20 11.33
C VAL A 41 -5.44 45.94 12.10
N ASN A 42 -6.66 45.41 12.12
CA ASN A 42 -7.77 46.02 12.86
C ASN A 42 -7.53 46.06 14.39
N THR A 43 -6.87 45.04 14.95
CA THR A 43 -6.64 44.94 16.40
C THR A 43 -5.47 45.81 16.88
N TRP A 44 -4.49 46.09 16.01
CA TRP A 44 -3.25 46.75 16.42
C TRP A 44 -3.02 48.16 15.83
N ILE A 45 -3.62 48.50 14.69
CA ILE A 45 -3.37 49.79 14.03
C ILE A 45 -4.50 50.82 14.24
N TRP A 46 -5.75 50.38 14.51
CA TRP A 46 -6.94 51.24 14.66
C TRP A 46 -7.57 51.20 16.06
N THR A 47 -6.75 51.07 17.11
CA THR A 47 -7.22 50.87 18.49
C THR A 47 -7.88 52.11 19.12
N GLU A 48 -7.62 53.31 18.60
CA GLU A 48 -8.16 54.57 19.16
C GLU A 48 -9.50 55.03 18.55
N PHE A 49 -9.94 54.46 17.43
CA PHE A 49 -11.11 54.95 16.68
C PHE A 49 -12.30 53.98 16.62
N VAL A 50 -12.19 52.78 17.22
CA VAL A 50 -13.18 51.72 17.04
C VAL A 50 -13.71 51.19 18.38
N ASP A 51 -15.03 51.26 18.57
CA ASP A 51 -15.75 50.80 19.76
C ASP A 51 -15.62 49.27 19.95
N LEU A 52 -15.48 48.82 21.20
CA LEU A 52 -15.26 47.42 21.59
C LEU A 52 -16.31 46.46 21.01
N ARG A 53 -17.55 46.91 20.85
CA ARG A 53 -18.66 46.14 20.28
C ARG A 53 -18.45 45.82 18.79
N VAL A 54 -17.85 46.74 18.04
CA VAL A 54 -17.56 46.58 16.61
C VAL A 54 -16.39 45.61 16.44
N THR A 55 -15.36 45.73 17.27
CA THR A 55 -14.22 44.80 17.29
C THR A 55 -14.67 43.38 17.63
N LEU A 56 -15.53 43.20 18.64
CA LEU A 56 -16.13 41.91 18.97
C LEU A 56 -16.97 41.35 17.79
N GLY A 57 -17.69 42.20 17.07
CA GLY A 57 -18.43 41.81 15.87
C GLY A 57 -17.52 41.28 14.76
N ILE A 58 -16.37 41.93 14.54
CA ILE A 58 -15.37 41.51 13.55
C ILE A 58 -14.72 40.17 13.94
N TRP A 59 -14.39 39.99 15.22
CA TRP A 59 -13.88 38.73 15.75
C TRP A 59 -14.91 37.59 15.68
N ALA A 60 -16.18 37.88 15.95
CA ALA A 60 -17.27 36.90 15.82
C ALA A 60 -17.48 36.48 14.35
N ALA A 61 -17.45 37.42 13.42
CA ALA A 61 -17.55 37.13 11.99
C ALA A 61 -16.36 36.26 11.52
N ALA A 62 -15.13 36.57 11.97
CA ALA A 62 -13.95 35.75 11.69
C ALA A 62 -14.07 34.33 12.26
N ALA A 63 -14.56 34.19 13.49
CA ALA A 63 -14.79 32.88 14.12
C ALA A 63 -15.88 32.06 13.39
N VAL A 64 -16.94 32.72 12.91
CA VAL A 64 -18.00 32.06 12.12
C VAL A 64 -17.45 31.60 10.75
N ILE A 65 -16.69 32.45 10.06
CA ILE A 65 -16.04 32.08 8.79
C ILE A 65 -15.07 30.91 9.01
N TRP A 66 -14.32 30.91 10.11
CA TRP A 66 -13.43 29.81 10.49
C TRP A 66 -14.18 28.51 10.76
N LEU A 67 -15.30 28.57 11.49
CA LEU A 67 -16.12 27.40 11.83
C LEU A 67 -16.80 26.83 10.58
N VAL A 68 -17.32 27.69 9.69
CA VAL A 68 -17.91 27.28 8.41
C VAL A 68 -16.85 26.69 7.48
N ALA A 69 -15.65 27.26 7.42
CA ALA A 69 -14.54 26.71 6.64
C ALA A 69 -14.06 25.36 7.18
N THR A 70 -13.99 25.21 8.50
CA THR A 70 -13.61 23.95 9.17
C THR A 70 -14.67 22.87 8.96
N ALA A 71 -15.95 23.22 9.09
CA ALA A 71 -17.07 22.31 8.84
C ALA A 71 -17.14 21.91 7.36
N SER A 72 -16.88 22.84 6.44
CA SER A 72 -16.77 22.55 5.00
C SER A 72 -15.59 21.64 4.68
N ALA A 73 -14.44 21.84 5.35
CA ALA A 73 -13.28 20.95 5.21
C ALA A 73 -13.60 19.53 5.69
N LEU A 74 -14.31 19.39 6.83
CA LEU A 74 -14.76 18.10 7.36
C LEU A 74 -15.84 17.44 6.48
N ALA A 75 -16.75 18.20 5.89
CA ALA A 75 -17.78 17.70 4.98
C ALA A 75 -17.24 17.37 3.57
N ALA A 76 -16.16 18.04 3.16
CA ALA A 76 -15.45 17.79 1.90
C ALA A 76 -14.31 16.77 2.04
N PHE A 77 -14.03 16.28 3.26
CA PHE A 77 -13.36 15.00 3.40
C PHE A 77 -14.33 13.95 2.83
N PRO A 78 -14.03 13.32 1.68
CA PRO A 78 -14.69 12.07 1.38
C PRO A 78 -14.50 11.17 2.62
N PRO A 79 -15.50 10.35 2.99
CA PRO A 79 -15.30 9.34 4.02
C PRO A 79 -13.96 8.67 3.73
N PRO A 80 -13.13 8.41 4.77
CA PRO A 80 -11.79 7.86 4.57
C PRO A 80 -11.93 6.81 3.51
N LEU A 81 -11.18 6.94 2.40
CA LEU A 81 -11.11 5.89 1.40
C LEU A 81 -10.67 4.68 2.19
N THR A 82 -11.64 3.91 2.67
CA THR A 82 -11.41 2.57 3.12
C THR A 82 -10.83 2.00 1.84
N SER A 83 -9.54 1.67 1.89
CA SER A 83 -8.91 0.78 0.93
C SER A 83 -9.58 -0.58 1.12
N GLN A 84 -10.90 -0.60 0.93
CA GLN A 84 -11.78 -1.70 1.18
C GLN A 84 -11.69 -2.46 -0.11
N ARG A 85 -10.97 -3.58 -0.09
CA ARG A 85 -11.32 -4.66 -0.99
C ARG A 85 -12.84 -4.72 -1.06
N ASP A 86 -13.39 -4.51 -2.25
CA ASP A 86 -14.80 -4.69 -2.48
C ASP A 86 -15.22 -6.04 -1.89
N ALA A 87 -16.44 -6.14 -1.36
CA ALA A 87 -16.91 -7.39 -0.74
C ALA A 87 -16.77 -8.59 -1.69
N THR A 88 -16.84 -8.36 -3.00
CA THR A 88 -16.57 -9.34 -4.06
C THR A 88 -15.11 -9.77 -4.09
N SER A 89 -14.17 -8.82 -4.06
CA SER A 89 -12.72 -9.07 -4.04
C SER A 89 -12.30 -9.80 -2.77
N GLU A 90 -12.85 -9.41 -1.61
CA GLU A 90 -12.60 -10.11 -0.34
C GLU A 90 -13.11 -11.55 -0.38
N ARG A 91 -14.32 -11.79 -0.91
CA ARG A 91 -14.86 -13.16 -1.07
C ARG A 91 -14.00 -14.01 -2.00
N LEU A 92 -13.52 -13.44 -3.11
CA LEU A 92 -12.61 -14.13 -4.02
C LEU A 92 -11.29 -14.48 -3.32
N PHE A 93 -10.73 -13.56 -2.55
CA PHE A 93 -9.50 -13.78 -1.79
C PHE A 93 -9.67 -14.90 -0.75
N VAL A 94 -10.74 -14.87 0.06
CA VAL A 94 -11.04 -15.91 1.04
C VAL A 94 -11.19 -17.27 0.36
N THR A 95 -11.96 -17.34 -0.73
CA THR A 95 -12.14 -18.59 -1.49
C THR A 95 -10.83 -19.13 -2.03
N ALA A 96 -9.96 -18.25 -2.55
CA ALA A 96 -8.65 -18.63 -3.05
C ALA A 96 -7.73 -19.15 -1.94
N ARG A 97 -7.74 -18.48 -0.79
CA ARG A 97 -6.99 -18.90 0.40
C ARG A 97 -7.45 -20.26 0.90
N ASP A 98 -8.75 -20.50 0.96
CA ASP A 98 -9.31 -21.76 1.43
C ASP A 98 -8.95 -22.90 0.47
N ALA A 99 -9.01 -22.67 -0.85
CA ALA A 99 -8.53 -23.61 -1.85
C ALA A 99 -7.01 -23.88 -1.72
N TYR A 100 -6.21 -22.85 -1.45
CA TYR A 100 -4.78 -22.99 -1.21
C TYR A 100 -4.49 -23.85 0.03
N LEU A 101 -5.25 -23.67 1.12
CA LEU A 101 -5.15 -24.50 2.33
C LEU A 101 -5.58 -25.95 2.06
N ALA A 102 -6.58 -26.15 1.20
CA ALA A 102 -7.02 -27.46 0.73
C ALA A 102 -6.02 -28.13 -0.25
N ARG A 103 -4.91 -27.47 -0.60
CA ARG A 103 -3.93 -27.89 -1.63
C ARG A 103 -4.52 -28.03 -3.03
N ASP A 104 -5.66 -27.40 -3.30
CA ASP A 104 -6.21 -27.27 -4.65
C ASP A 104 -5.56 -26.07 -5.35
N TRP A 105 -4.40 -26.32 -5.95
CA TRP A 105 -3.58 -25.30 -6.59
C TRP A 105 -4.28 -24.65 -7.79
N LEU A 106 -5.06 -25.43 -8.55
CA LEU A 106 -5.71 -24.96 -9.77
C LEU A 106 -6.84 -23.99 -9.43
N THR A 107 -7.70 -24.36 -8.48
CA THR A 107 -8.79 -23.48 -8.03
C THR A 107 -8.23 -22.22 -7.39
N ALA A 108 -7.22 -22.35 -6.53
CA ALA A 108 -6.60 -21.20 -5.88
C ALA A 108 -5.96 -20.22 -6.89
N GLU A 109 -5.23 -20.71 -7.89
CA GLU A 109 -4.64 -19.89 -8.95
C GLU A 109 -5.71 -19.17 -9.77
N THR A 110 -6.75 -19.89 -10.19
CA THR A 110 -7.86 -19.31 -10.98
C THR A 110 -8.56 -18.17 -10.23
N LYS A 111 -8.84 -18.37 -8.94
CA LYS A 111 -9.49 -17.36 -8.10
C LYS A 111 -8.58 -16.16 -7.85
N LEU A 112 -7.28 -16.38 -7.66
CA LEU A 112 -6.29 -15.30 -7.53
C LEU A 112 -6.14 -14.48 -8.81
N GLN A 113 -6.11 -15.13 -9.99
CA GLN A 113 -6.04 -14.42 -11.26
C GLN A 113 -7.29 -13.58 -11.51
N ALA A 114 -8.48 -14.12 -11.21
CA ALA A 114 -9.73 -13.37 -11.28
C ALA A 114 -9.72 -12.15 -10.34
N LEU A 115 -9.21 -12.32 -9.11
CA LEU A 115 -9.05 -11.23 -8.16
C LEU A 115 -8.08 -10.16 -8.66
N LEU A 116 -6.93 -10.56 -9.21
CA LEU A 116 -5.93 -9.63 -9.75
C LEU A 116 -6.38 -8.92 -11.04
N THR A 117 -7.38 -9.47 -11.73
CA THR A 117 -8.03 -8.80 -12.87
C THR A 117 -8.89 -7.63 -12.40
N LEU A 118 -9.57 -7.78 -11.26
CA LEU A 118 -10.37 -6.72 -10.63
C LEU A 118 -9.49 -5.72 -9.87
N CYS A 119 -8.50 -6.21 -9.14
CA CYS A 119 -7.63 -5.44 -8.26
C CYS A 119 -6.15 -5.74 -8.57
N PRO A 120 -5.58 -5.16 -9.65
CA PRO A 120 -4.21 -5.46 -10.07
C PRO A 120 -3.13 -4.96 -9.10
N THR A 121 -3.50 -4.10 -8.15
CA THR A 121 -2.59 -3.50 -7.15
C THR A 121 -2.70 -4.19 -5.78
N ASP A 122 -3.43 -5.31 -5.68
CA ASP A 122 -3.54 -6.05 -4.42
C ASP A 122 -2.25 -6.83 -4.12
N GLY A 123 -1.42 -6.27 -3.25
CA GLY A 123 -0.11 -6.84 -2.89
C GLY A 123 -0.19 -8.18 -2.15
N GLU A 124 -1.25 -8.41 -1.37
CA GLU A 124 -1.40 -9.68 -0.65
C GLU A 124 -1.85 -10.81 -1.60
N ALA A 125 -2.75 -10.52 -2.55
CA ALA A 125 -3.12 -11.47 -3.59
C ALA A 125 -1.90 -11.83 -4.47
N GLN A 126 -1.08 -10.85 -4.85
CA GLN A 126 0.16 -11.08 -5.59
C GLN A 126 1.16 -11.94 -4.80
N LEU A 127 1.29 -11.71 -3.49
CA LEU A 127 2.15 -12.50 -2.62
C LEU A 127 1.68 -13.96 -2.51
N LEU A 128 0.37 -14.17 -2.33
CA LEU A 128 -0.20 -15.51 -2.25
C LEU A 128 -0.02 -16.27 -3.56
N LEU A 129 -0.20 -15.61 -4.71
CA LEU A 129 0.06 -16.20 -6.03
C LEU A 129 1.53 -16.62 -6.18
N GLY A 130 2.48 -15.75 -5.81
CA GLY A 130 3.91 -16.10 -5.84
C GLY A 130 4.25 -17.30 -4.95
N THR A 131 3.63 -17.38 -3.77
CA THR A 131 3.82 -18.49 -2.83
C THR A 131 3.21 -19.80 -3.37
N LEU A 132 2.04 -19.72 -4.00
CA LEU A 132 1.37 -20.84 -4.66
C LEU A 132 2.23 -21.39 -5.80
N LEU A 133 2.77 -20.52 -6.67
CA LEU A 133 3.62 -20.92 -7.80
C LEU A 133 4.86 -21.69 -7.31
N ARG A 134 5.47 -21.26 -6.20
CA ARG A 134 6.59 -21.99 -5.58
C ARG A 134 6.15 -23.38 -5.10
N ARG A 135 4.98 -23.50 -4.47
CA ARG A 135 4.45 -24.80 -4.02
C ARG A 135 4.05 -25.73 -5.16
N ALA A 136 3.60 -25.16 -6.28
CA ALA A 136 3.33 -25.88 -7.52
C ALA A 136 4.61 -26.29 -8.28
N GLY A 137 5.80 -25.92 -7.79
CA GLY A 137 7.09 -26.22 -8.44
C GLY A 137 7.45 -25.31 -9.62
N ARG A 138 6.63 -24.29 -9.91
CA ARG A 138 6.85 -23.30 -10.97
C ARG A 138 7.78 -22.19 -10.48
N PHE A 139 9.03 -22.56 -10.17
CA PHE A 139 9.99 -21.67 -9.49
C PHE A 139 10.36 -20.41 -10.29
N ALA A 140 10.55 -20.53 -11.60
CA ALA A 140 10.90 -19.40 -12.46
C ALA A 140 9.80 -18.31 -12.49
N GLU A 141 8.54 -18.75 -12.58
CA GLU A 141 7.38 -17.86 -12.58
C GLU A 141 7.15 -17.23 -11.21
N ALA A 142 7.30 -18.02 -10.14
CA ALA A 142 7.21 -17.54 -8.76
C ALA A 142 8.23 -16.42 -8.50
N LYS A 143 9.49 -16.63 -8.91
CA LYS A 143 10.56 -15.62 -8.77
C LYS A 143 10.21 -14.34 -9.51
N THR A 144 9.80 -14.45 -10.77
CA THR A 144 9.44 -13.28 -11.59
C THR A 144 8.28 -12.49 -10.99
N ALA A 145 7.25 -13.18 -10.51
CA ALA A 145 6.08 -12.56 -9.87
C ALA A 145 6.47 -11.83 -8.56
N LEU A 146 7.28 -12.46 -7.71
CA LEU A 146 7.74 -11.88 -6.44
C LEU A 146 8.70 -10.70 -6.65
N GLU A 147 9.58 -10.76 -7.64
CA GLU A 147 10.45 -9.63 -8.00
C GLU A 147 9.68 -8.44 -8.59
N LYS A 148 8.59 -8.72 -9.33
CA LYS A 148 7.68 -7.67 -9.80
C LYS A 148 6.94 -7.03 -8.62
N LEU A 149 6.42 -7.82 -7.69
CA LEU A 149 5.78 -7.32 -6.47
C LEU A 149 6.76 -6.52 -5.59
N ALA A 150 8.01 -6.97 -5.44
CA ALA A 150 9.03 -6.26 -4.66
C ALA A 150 9.32 -4.84 -5.18
N ARG A 151 9.09 -4.60 -6.48
CA ARG A 151 9.32 -3.31 -7.13
C ARG A 151 8.09 -2.40 -7.11
N SER A 152 6.92 -2.89 -6.71
CA SER A 152 5.69 -2.11 -6.68
C SER A 152 5.41 -1.54 -5.30
N ASP A 153 4.67 -0.43 -5.24
CA ASP A 153 4.23 0.17 -3.97
C ASP A 153 3.37 -0.79 -3.15
N ALA A 154 2.61 -1.66 -3.83
CA ALA A 154 1.81 -2.72 -3.22
C ALA A 154 2.66 -3.75 -2.46
N GLY A 155 3.94 -3.92 -2.81
CA GLY A 155 4.87 -4.83 -2.15
C GLY A 155 5.53 -4.25 -0.90
N ILE A 156 5.49 -2.93 -0.68
CA ILE A 156 6.17 -2.27 0.45
C ILE A 156 5.76 -2.89 1.80
N PRO A 157 4.45 -3.06 2.11
CA PRO A 157 4.03 -3.67 3.38
C PRO A 157 4.50 -5.13 3.54
N TRP A 158 4.71 -5.82 2.43
CA TRP A 158 5.01 -7.25 2.36
C TRP A 158 6.49 -7.57 2.14
N THR A 159 7.37 -6.56 2.16
CA THR A 159 8.81 -6.69 1.86
C THR A 159 9.49 -7.85 2.61
N HIS A 160 9.15 -8.02 3.89
CA HIS A 160 9.69 -9.12 4.71
C HIS A 160 9.26 -10.50 4.22
N ALA A 161 7.97 -10.65 3.87
CA ALA A 161 7.43 -11.90 3.35
C ALA A 161 7.99 -12.22 1.96
N ILE A 162 8.07 -11.22 1.08
CA ILE A 162 8.63 -11.36 -0.27
C ILE A 162 10.10 -11.82 -0.19
N ARG A 163 10.90 -11.18 0.67
CA ARG A 163 12.31 -11.56 0.87
C ARG A 163 12.44 -13.00 1.34
N ARG A 164 11.60 -13.43 2.28
CA ARG A 164 11.58 -14.81 2.79
C ARG A 164 11.26 -15.81 1.67
N GLU A 165 10.23 -15.55 0.88
CA GLU A 165 9.83 -16.45 -0.21
C GLU A 165 10.91 -16.53 -1.30
N LEU A 166 11.55 -15.40 -1.65
CA LEU A 166 12.68 -15.39 -2.58
C LEU A 166 13.90 -16.17 -2.05
N GLN A 167 14.16 -16.14 -0.73
CA GLN A 167 15.22 -16.96 -0.13
C GLN A 167 14.88 -18.46 -0.20
N CYS A 168 13.63 -18.83 0.06
CA CYS A 168 13.17 -20.22 -0.08
C CYS A 168 13.32 -20.71 -1.53
N LEU A 169 12.97 -19.87 -2.52
CA LEU A 169 13.17 -20.19 -3.94
C LEU A 169 14.63 -20.48 -4.28
N LYS A 170 15.56 -19.60 -3.87
CA LYS A 170 17.00 -19.79 -4.12
C LYS A 170 17.52 -21.10 -3.55
N ARG A 171 17.07 -21.48 -2.36
CA ARG A 171 17.44 -22.75 -1.74
C ARG A 171 16.92 -23.95 -2.54
N SER A 172 15.66 -23.90 -2.98
CA SER A 172 15.09 -24.97 -3.80
C SER A 172 15.77 -25.09 -5.18
N GLU A 173 16.15 -23.96 -5.79
CA GLU A 173 16.93 -23.96 -7.04
C GLU A 173 18.32 -24.60 -6.85
N GLN A 174 19.00 -24.31 -5.73
CA GLN A 174 20.30 -24.92 -5.39
C GLN A 174 20.18 -26.43 -5.17
N GLU A 175 19.19 -26.87 -4.41
CA GLU A 175 18.93 -28.30 -4.14
C GLU A 175 18.65 -29.06 -5.45
N GLN A 176 17.89 -28.47 -6.40
CA GLN A 176 17.67 -29.06 -7.73
C GLN A 176 18.95 -29.12 -8.57
N HIS A 177 19.79 -28.09 -8.51
CA HIS A 177 21.04 -28.04 -9.25
C HIS A 177 22.06 -29.08 -8.73
N GLU A 178 22.18 -29.22 -7.42
CA GLU A 178 23.00 -30.24 -6.75
C GLU A 178 22.52 -31.65 -7.12
N ALA A 179 21.21 -31.93 -7.01
CA ALA A 179 20.63 -33.22 -7.37
C ALA A 179 20.83 -33.58 -8.85
N THR A 180 20.76 -32.59 -9.75
CA THR A 180 21.01 -32.79 -11.18
C THR A 180 22.49 -33.11 -11.43
N LYS A 181 23.40 -32.43 -10.73
CA LYS A 181 24.84 -32.68 -10.82
C LYS A 181 25.21 -34.08 -10.32
N ASP A 182 24.61 -34.52 -9.21
CA ASP A 182 24.81 -35.85 -8.64
C ASP A 182 24.22 -36.95 -9.52
N ALA A 183 23.04 -36.71 -10.14
CA ALA A 183 22.46 -37.64 -11.11
C ALA A 183 23.27 -37.75 -12.42
N THR A 184 24.10 -36.75 -12.72
CA THR A 184 24.97 -36.73 -13.91
C THR A 184 26.34 -37.37 -13.63
N LEU A 185 26.71 -37.59 -12.36
CA LEU A 185 27.88 -38.40 -12.02
C LEU A 185 27.59 -39.85 -12.45
N PRO A 186 28.42 -40.44 -13.35
CA PRO A 186 28.23 -41.82 -13.73
C PRO A 186 28.33 -42.68 -12.47
N LEU A 187 27.30 -43.50 -12.20
CA LEU A 187 27.38 -44.55 -11.21
C LEU A 187 28.73 -45.25 -11.39
N PRO A 188 29.60 -45.31 -10.36
CA PRO A 188 30.79 -46.13 -10.42
C PRO A 188 30.32 -47.51 -10.85
N SER A 189 30.66 -47.93 -12.07
CA SER A 189 30.32 -49.24 -12.59
C SER A 189 30.77 -50.24 -11.53
N GLU A 190 29.80 -50.87 -10.84
CA GLU A 190 30.12 -51.96 -9.92
C GLU A 190 31.02 -52.90 -10.70
N PRO A 191 32.28 -53.11 -10.29
CA PRO A 191 33.08 -54.12 -10.94
C PRO A 191 32.40 -55.43 -10.59
N LEU A 192 31.72 -55.98 -11.61
CA LEU A 192 31.26 -57.35 -11.73
C LEU A 192 32.15 -58.24 -10.85
N ARG A 193 31.70 -58.52 -9.62
CA ARG A 193 32.31 -59.52 -8.75
C ARG A 193 31.93 -60.86 -9.35
N ARG A 194 32.59 -61.14 -10.49
CA ARG A 194 32.57 -62.42 -11.18
C ARG A 194 32.90 -63.47 -10.14
N GLN A 195 31.88 -64.25 -9.83
CA GLN A 195 31.97 -65.71 -9.86
C GLN A 195 33.33 -66.19 -10.39
N ALA A 196 34.23 -66.48 -9.47
CA ALA A 196 35.29 -67.45 -9.64
C ALA A 196 35.05 -68.46 -8.51
N ALA A 197 34.43 -69.58 -8.86
CA ALA A 197 35.09 -70.89 -8.94
C ALA A 197 35.02 -71.57 -7.56
N ALA A 198 34.09 -72.51 -7.39
CA ALA A 198 34.22 -73.93 -7.76
C ALA A 198 35.20 -74.64 -6.82
#